data_AF-A0A2I0I0Z8-F1
#
_entry.id   AF-A0A2I0I0Z8-F1
#
_cell.length_a   1.000
_cell.length_b   1.000
_cell.length_c   1.000
_cell.angle_alpha   90.00
_cell.angle_beta   90.00
_cell.angle_gamma   90.00
#
_symmetry.space_group_name_H-M   'P 1'
#
loop_
_entity.id
_entity.type
_entity.pdbx_description
1 polymer ?
#
loop_
_entity_poly.entity_id
_entity_poly.type
_entity_poly.pdbx_seq_one_letter_code
_entity_poly.pdbx_strand_id
1 'polypeptide(L)'
;MFLKVGNVHMITKANMVTYRGPTMVANTLHACAILLKKSKDWDWFINLSASDYPLVTQDDLMFIFSGLDRDLNFIEHTSRLGWKEDKRAMPLMVDPGLYLTKKSDVFWVSPRRALPTAFKLFTGQFYLIKQYSL
;
A
#
# COMPACT_ATOMS: atom_id res chain seq x y z
N MET A 1 -22.35 13.69 2.80
CA MET A 1 -22.59 12.47 1.99
C MET A 1 -22.04 11.19 2.65
N PHE A 2 -20.81 11.16 3.17
CA PHE A 2 -20.22 9.96 3.78
C PHE A 2 -20.62 9.64 5.25
N LEU A 3 -21.41 10.49 5.91
CA LEU A 3 -21.80 10.31 7.32
C LEU A 3 -22.99 9.36 7.54
N LYS A 4 -23.61 8.87 6.46
CA LYS A 4 -24.83 8.05 6.55
C LYS A 4 -24.55 6.61 7.02
N VAL A 5 -23.30 6.15 6.92
CA VAL A 5 -22.91 4.77 7.22
C VAL A 5 -21.83 4.78 8.31
N GLY A 6 -22.07 4.10 9.44
CA GLY A 6 -21.26 4.21 10.66
C GLY A 6 -19.87 3.55 10.60
N ASN A 7 -19.62 2.68 9.62
CA ASN A 7 -18.33 2.00 9.40
C ASN A 7 -17.49 2.63 8.28
N VAL A 8 -17.86 3.81 7.79
CA VAL A 8 -17.10 4.53 6.76
C VAL A 8 -16.37 5.71 7.38
N HIS A 9 -15.06 5.80 7.13
CA HIS A 9 -14.25 6.93 7.55
C HIS A 9 -13.57 7.58 6.36
N MET A 10 -13.80 8.89 6.19
CA MET A 10 -13.19 9.70 5.15
C MET A 10 -12.06 10.53 5.75
N ILE A 11 -10.87 10.44 5.15
CA ILE A 11 -9.70 11.24 5.54
C ILE A 11 -9.89 12.64 4.95
N THR A 12 -10.28 13.60 5.78
CA THR A 12 -10.61 14.97 5.36
C THR A 12 -9.39 15.75 4.87
N LYS A 13 -8.23 15.52 5.51
CA LYS A 13 -6.94 16.04 5.05
C LYS A 13 -6.28 15.01 4.13
N ALA A 14 -6.71 14.99 2.87
CA ALA A 14 -6.22 14.04 1.89
C ALA A 14 -4.71 14.22 1.60
N ASN A 15 -4.01 13.10 1.45
CA ASN A 15 -2.61 13.09 1.02
C ASN A 15 -2.52 13.28 -0.49
N MET A 16 -1.51 14.03 -0.94
CA MET A 16 -1.16 14.04 -2.34
C MET A 16 -0.49 12.72 -2.72
N VAL A 17 -0.94 12.13 -3.83
CA VAL A 17 -0.37 10.88 -4.36
C VAL A 17 0.25 11.15 -5.73
N THR A 18 1.56 10.95 -5.81
CA THR A 18 2.37 11.02 -7.03
C THR A 18 2.55 9.63 -7.60
N TYR A 19 2.23 9.46 -8.89
CA TYR A 19 2.41 8.18 -9.55
C TYR A 19 3.90 7.79 -9.53
N ARG A 20 4.18 6.52 -9.19
CA ARG A 20 5.54 5.96 -9.01
C ARG A 20 6.33 6.53 -7.83
N GLY A 21 5.77 7.47 -7.08
CA GLY A 21 6.42 8.07 -5.93
C GLY A 21 6.15 7.33 -4.61
N PRO A 22 7.01 7.52 -3.59
CA PRO A 22 6.81 7.04 -2.23
C PRO A 22 5.51 7.51 -1.58
N THR A 23 4.90 8.62 -2.04
CA THR A 23 3.58 9.07 -1.55
C THR A 23 2.48 8.02 -1.72
N MET A 24 2.57 7.12 -2.70
CA MET A 24 1.63 6.00 -2.85
C MET A 24 1.68 5.06 -1.62
N VAL A 25 2.89 4.70 -1.19
CA VAL A 25 3.10 3.84 -0.01
C VAL A 25 2.73 4.59 1.27
N ALA A 26 3.11 5.86 1.37
CA ALA A 26 2.76 6.71 2.50
C ALA A 26 1.23 6.83 2.68
N ASN A 27 0.46 6.90 1.59
CA ASN A 27 -1.00 6.94 1.65
C ASN A 27 -1.59 5.66 2.25
N THR A 28 -1.11 4.49 1.83
CA THR A 28 -1.53 3.20 2.39
C THR A 28 -1.16 3.09 3.87
N LEU A 29 0.07 3.44 4.25
CA LEU A 29 0.52 3.42 5.64
C LEU A 29 -0.30 4.37 6.54
N HIS A 30 -0.68 5.55 6.02
CA HIS A 30 -1.54 6.47 6.74
C HIS A 30 -2.94 5.88 6.98
N ALA A 31 -3.52 5.20 5.99
CA ALA A 31 -4.80 4.51 6.15
C ALA A 31 -4.71 3.37 7.18
N CYS A 32 -3.66 2.54 7.14
CA CYS A 32 -3.43 1.50 8.14
C CYS A 32 -3.31 2.08 9.56
N ALA A 33 -2.53 3.16 9.73
CA ALA A 33 -2.37 3.81 11.03
C ALA A 33 -3.70 4.36 11.59
N ILE A 34 -4.56 4.91 10.73
CA ILE A 34 -5.89 5.37 11.13
C ILE A 34 -6.78 4.19 11.55
N LEU A 35 -6.78 3.09 10.79
CA LEU A 35 -7.59 1.91 11.11
C LEU A 35 -7.15 1.30 12.44
N LEU A 36 -5.84 1.07 12.64
CA LEU A 36 -5.27 0.57 13.89
C LEU A 36 -5.64 1.44 15.11
N LYS A 37 -5.76 2.75 14.92
CA LYS A 37 -6.15 3.70 15.97
C LYS A 37 -7.66 3.70 16.25
N LYS A 38 -8.48 3.42 15.24
CA LYS A 38 -9.95 3.50 15.33
C LYS A 38 -10.60 2.24 15.88
N SER A 39 -10.14 1.08 15.45
CA SER A 39 -10.63 -0.22 15.90
C SER A 39 -9.56 -1.27 15.64
N LYS A 40 -9.52 -2.29 16.49
CA LYS A 40 -8.69 -3.48 16.30
C LYS A 40 -9.54 -4.71 15.93
N ASP A 41 -10.83 -4.51 15.68
CA ASP A 41 -11.81 -5.58 15.45
C ASP A 41 -11.93 -5.92 13.95
N TRP A 42 -10.83 -5.80 13.21
CA TRP A 42 -10.73 -6.17 11.80
C TRP A 42 -9.59 -7.17 11.62
N ASP A 43 -9.82 -8.20 10.81
CA ASP A 43 -8.83 -9.27 10.62
C ASP A 43 -7.83 -8.93 9.48
N TRP A 44 -8.32 -8.33 8.39
CA TRP A 44 -7.53 -8.07 7.18
C TRP A 44 -7.71 -6.65 6.65
N PHE A 45 -6.61 -6.08 6.17
CA PHE A 45 -6.56 -4.82 5.45
C PHE A 45 -6.47 -5.09 3.95
N ILE A 46 -7.46 -4.58 3.19
CA ILE A 46 -7.52 -4.69 1.74
C ILE A 46 -7.42 -3.29 1.14
N ASN A 47 -6.37 -3.01 0.35
CA ASN A 47 -6.25 -1.75 -0.36
C ASN A 47 -6.95 -1.81 -1.71
N LEU A 48 -7.82 -0.83 -1.98
CA LEU A 48 -8.53 -0.68 -3.24
C LEU A 48 -8.37 0.76 -3.76
N SER A 49 -8.46 0.90 -5.07
CA SER A 49 -8.52 2.15 -5.82
C SER A 49 -9.87 2.29 -6.51
N ALA A 50 -10.13 3.46 -7.08
CA ALA A 50 -11.38 3.72 -7.83
C ALA A 50 -11.53 2.87 -9.12
N SER A 51 -10.45 2.22 -9.57
CA SER A 51 -10.47 1.33 -10.74
C SER A 51 -10.63 -0.15 -10.40
N ASP A 52 -10.63 -0.52 -9.11
CA ASP A 52 -10.81 -1.90 -8.71
C ASP A 52 -12.29 -2.28 -8.66
N TYR A 53 -12.61 -3.53 -9.00
CA TYR A 53 -13.98 -4.05 -8.99
C TYR A 53 -13.99 -5.49 -8.46
N PRO A 54 -14.90 -5.84 -7.52
CA PRO A 54 -14.97 -7.20 -6.99
C PRO A 54 -15.47 -8.18 -8.06
N LEU A 55 -14.76 -9.31 -8.21
CA LEU A 55 -15.15 -10.41 -9.10
C LEU A 55 -15.89 -11.55 -8.39
N VAL A 56 -15.93 -11.50 -7.06
CA VAL A 56 -16.63 -12.46 -6.18
C VAL A 56 -17.55 -11.68 -5.25
N THR A 57 -18.58 -12.35 -4.74
CA THR A 57 -19.49 -11.73 -3.77
C THR A 57 -18.81 -11.57 -2.41
N GLN A 58 -19.38 -10.73 -1.55
CA GLN A 58 -18.92 -10.61 -0.16
C GLN A 58 -19.04 -11.94 0.59
N ASP A 59 -20.15 -12.65 0.41
CA ASP A 59 -20.42 -13.92 1.11
C ASP A 59 -19.42 -15.00 0.68
N ASP A 60 -19.11 -15.09 -0.62
CA ASP A 60 -18.11 -16.04 -1.12
C ASP A 60 -16.71 -15.72 -0.58
N LEU A 61 -16.34 -14.42 -0.54
CA LEU A 61 -15.07 -14.00 0.03
C LEU A 61 -14.99 -14.38 1.52
N MET A 62 -16.03 -14.10 2.29
CA MET A 62 -16.09 -14.42 3.72
C MET A 62 -16.09 -15.94 3.96
N PHE A 63 -16.81 -16.71 3.13
CA PHE A 63 -16.84 -18.17 3.20
C PHE A 63 -15.44 -18.75 2.99
N ILE A 64 -14.72 -18.34 1.95
CA ILE A 64 -13.35 -18.78 1.67
C ILE A 64 -12.43 -18.39 2.83
N PHE A 65 -12.48 -17.13 3.27
CA PHE A 65 -11.59 -16.61 4.31
C PHE A 65 -11.86 -17.24 5.69
N SER A 66 -13.09 -17.71 5.96
CA SER A 66 -13.43 -18.36 7.22
C SER A 66 -12.65 -19.66 7.47
N GLY A 67 -12.22 -20.33 6.40
CA GLY A 67 -11.41 -21.56 6.48
C GLY A 67 -9.90 -21.34 6.42
N LEU A 68 -9.45 -20.09 6.21
CA LEU A 68 -8.03 -19.76 6.13
C LEU A 68 -7.48 -19.44 7.52
N ASP A 69 -6.21 -19.79 7.73
CA ASP A 69 -5.47 -19.31 8.88
C ASP A 69 -5.40 -17.77 8.82
N ARG A 70 -5.85 -17.12 9.89
CA ARG A 70 -5.87 -15.67 10.00
C ARG A 70 -4.46 -15.09 10.05
N ASP A 71 -3.43 -15.88 10.29
CA ASP A 71 -2.02 -15.46 10.28
C ASP A 71 -1.41 -15.30 8.87
N LEU A 72 -2.18 -15.54 7.81
CA LEU A 72 -1.72 -15.42 6.43
C LEU A 72 -1.79 -13.98 5.89
N ASN A 73 -0.78 -13.63 5.08
CA ASN A 73 -0.76 -12.43 4.24
C ASN A 73 -0.78 -12.85 2.76
N PHE A 74 -1.54 -12.14 1.93
CA PHE A 74 -1.65 -12.43 0.50
C PHE A 74 -0.96 -11.33 -0.30
N ILE A 75 0.26 -11.64 -0.74
CA ILE A 75 1.14 -10.70 -1.45
C ILE A 75 1.66 -11.40 -2.70
N GLU A 76 1.44 -10.80 -3.87
CA GLU A 76 2.11 -11.24 -5.09
C GLU A 76 3.53 -10.71 -5.07
N HIS A 77 4.52 -11.59 -5.18
CA HIS A 77 5.92 -11.19 -5.14
C HIS A 77 6.86 -12.12 -5.90
N THR A 78 7.97 -11.55 -6.38
CA THR A 78 9.10 -12.28 -6.93
C THR A 78 10.42 -11.64 -6.50
N SER A 79 11.45 -12.45 -6.33
CA SER A 79 12.83 -11.97 -6.11
C SER A 79 13.61 -11.75 -7.40
N ARG A 80 13.01 -12.05 -8.56
CA ARG A 80 13.60 -11.78 -9.87
C ARG A 80 13.28 -10.34 -10.27
N LEU A 81 14.13 -9.40 -9.86
CA LEU A 81 13.92 -7.96 -10.11
C LEU A 81 14.03 -7.58 -11.60
N GLY A 82 14.94 -8.23 -12.34
CA GLY A 82 15.22 -7.90 -13.74
C GLY A 82 15.58 -6.42 -13.91
N TRP A 83 15.00 -5.76 -14.91
CA TRP A 83 15.24 -4.34 -15.19
C TRP A 83 14.91 -3.40 -14.03
N LYS A 84 14.08 -3.81 -13.06
CA LYS A 84 13.73 -3.00 -11.89
C LYS A 84 14.91 -2.82 -10.93
N GLU A 85 15.87 -3.73 -10.95
CA GLU A 85 17.08 -3.61 -10.14
C GLU A 85 17.80 -2.29 -10.47
N ASP A 86 18.18 -2.15 -11.73
CA ASP A 86 18.79 -0.93 -12.24
C ASP A 86 17.82 0.25 -12.21
N LYS A 87 16.61 0.12 -12.73
CA LYS A 87 15.76 1.30 -12.99
C LYS A 87 14.95 1.76 -11.77
N ARG A 88 14.87 0.98 -10.69
CA ARG A 88 14.03 1.29 -9.52
C ARG A 88 14.74 1.10 -8.19
N ALA A 89 15.55 0.06 -8.02
CA ALA A 89 16.17 -0.25 -6.73
C ALA A 89 17.47 0.52 -6.47
N MET A 90 18.27 0.76 -7.51
CA MET A 90 19.52 1.53 -7.41
C MET A 90 19.39 3.06 -7.52
N PRO A 91 18.45 3.64 -8.29
CA PRO A 91 18.36 5.09 -8.40
C PRO A 91 17.76 5.73 -7.14
N LEU A 92 18.12 6.98 -6.90
CA LEU A 92 17.51 7.82 -5.87
C LEU A 92 16.47 8.73 -6.51
N MET A 93 15.36 8.95 -5.82
CA MET A 93 14.28 9.82 -6.28
C MET A 93 13.80 10.74 -5.16
N VAL A 94 13.28 11.90 -5.54
CA VAL A 94 12.56 12.81 -4.65
C VAL A 94 11.12 12.89 -5.12
N ASP A 95 10.20 12.84 -4.17
CA ASP A 95 8.77 13.02 -4.39
C ASP A 95 8.32 14.35 -3.80
N PRO A 96 8.11 15.38 -4.64
CA PRO A 96 7.66 16.68 -4.18
C PRO A 96 6.33 16.64 -3.44
N GLY A 97 5.50 15.61 -3.68
CA GLY A 97 4.21 15.42 -2.99
C GLY A 97 4.35 15.20 -1.48
N LEU A 98 5.56 14.96 -0.97
CA LEU A 98 5.84 14.88 0.47
C LEU A 98 5.95 16.24 1.16
N TYR A 99 6.28 17.32 0.43
CA TYR A 99 6.55 18.64 1.03
C TYR A 99 5.92 19.82 0.29
N LEU A 100 5.40 19.64 -0.92
CA LEU A 100 4.68 20.66 -1.68
C LEU A 100 3.17 20.42 -1.66
N THR A 101 2.41 21.51 -1.80
CA THR A 101 0.95 21.47 -1.93
C THR A 101 0.48 21.36 -3.38
N LYS A 102 1.36 21.58 -4.35
CA LYS A 102 1.08 21.49 -5.79
C LYS A 102 1.65 20.19 -6.36
N LYS A 103 0.83 19.47 -7.13
CA LYS A 103 1.23 18.20 -7.74
C LYS A 103 2.28 18.43 -8.82
N SER A 104 3.33 17.63 -8.77
CA SER A 104 4.38 17.53 -9.79
C SER A 104 4.91 16.10 -9.84
N ASP A 105 5.62 15.78 -10.92
CA ASP A 105 6.24 14.46 -11.07
C ASP A 105 7.41 14.26 -10.08
N VAL A 106 7.72 12.99 -9.82
CA VAL A 106 8.98 12.63 -9.15
C VAL A 106 10.16 12.99 -10.03
N PHE A 107 11.27 13.34 -9.39
CA PHE A 107 12.53 13.56 -10.11
C PHE A 107 13.65 12.69 -9.56
N TRP A 108 14.52 12.26 -10.46
CA TRP A 108 15.67 11.42 -10.14
C TRP A 108 16.84 12.29 -9.69
N VAL A 109 17.59 11.80 -8.72
CA VAL A 109 18.77 12.49 -8.19
C VAL A 109 20.02 11.64 -8.35
N SER A 110 21.16 12.32 -8.43
CA SER A 110 22.49 11.72 -8.50
C SER A 110 23.25 11.95 -7.18
N PRO A 111 24.16 11.04 -6.78
CA PRO A 111 24.52 9.79 -7.46
C PRO A 111 23.49 8.67 -7.24
N ARG A 112 23.62 7.58 -8.01
CA ARG A 112 22.88 6.33 -7.73
C ARG A 112 23.53 5.61 -6.54
N ARG A 113 22.79 4.70 -5.91
CA ARG A 113 23.31 3.84 -4.84
C ARG A 113 23.45 2.39 -5.29
N ALA A 114 24.30 1.64 -4.60
CA ALA A 114 24.33 0.18 -4.71
C ALA A 114 23.02 -0.44 -4.20
N LEU A 115 22.77 -1.69 -4.56
CA LEU A 115 21.66 -2.44 -4.00
C LEU A 115 21.86 -2.67 -2.49
N PRO A 116 20.78 -2.61 -1.69
CA PRO A 116 20.87 -2.98 -0.28
C PRO A 116 21.26 -4.45 -0.15
N THR A 117 22.21 -4.75 0.73
CA THR A 117 22.67 -6.12 1.00
C THR A 117 22.19 -6.66 2.35
N ALA A 118 21.63 -5.81 3.21
CA ALA A 118 21.11 -6.19 4.53
C ALA A 118 19.84 -7.05 4.46
N PHE A 119 19.15 -7.06 3.32
CA PHE A 119 17.91 -7.82 3.11
C PHE A 119 17.75 -8.18 1.64
N LYS A 120 16.98 -9.24 1.37
CA LYS A 120 16.61 -9.63 0.01
C LYS A 120 15.48 -8.77 -0.50
N LEU A 121 15.66 -8.18 -1.69
CA LEU A 121 14.61 -7.40 -2.34
C LEU A 121 13.62 -8.31 -3.08
N PHE A 122 12.35 -7.94 -2.96
CA PHE A 122 11.24 -8.51 -3.71
C PHE A 122 10.49 -7.39 -4.43
N THR A 123 9.85 -7.73 -5.55
CA THR A 123 8.95 -6.85 -6.28
C THR A 123 7.64 -7.58 -6.55
N GLY A 124 6.54 -6.85 -6.53
CA GLY A 124 5.22 -7.37 -6.86
C GLY A 124 4.13 -6.37 -6.47
N GLN A 125 2.92 -6.86 -6.24
CA GLN A 125 1.74 -6.06 -5.90
C GLN A 125 1.20 -6.39 -4.51
N PHE A 126 0.64 -5.36 -3.87
CA PHE A 126 0.09 -5.44 -2.53
C PHE A 126 -1.44 -5.35 -2.59
N TYR A 127 -2.13 -6.33 -1.99
CA TYR A 127 -3.60 -6.42 -1.99
C TYR A 127 -4.19 -6.71 -0.61
N LEU A 128 -3.55 -7.56 0.20
CA LEU A 128 -4.10 -7.93 1.51
C LEU A 128 -3.02 -8.22 2.55
N ILE A 129 -3.03 -7.46 3.65
CA ILE A 129 -2.16 -7.64 4.82
C ILE A 129 -3.05 -7.84 6.05
N LYS A 130 -2.65 -8.74 6.94
CA LYS A 130 -3.27 -8.93 8.25
C LYS A 130 -2.84 -7.82 9.23
N GLN A 131 -3.73 -7.47 10.16
CA GLN A 131 -3.34 -6.77 11.37
C GLN A 131 -2.39 -7.62 12.21
N TYR A 132 -1.18 -7.14 12.50
CA TYR A 132 -0.38 -7.66 13.60
C TYR A 132 -0.89 -7.04 14.91
N SER A 133 -1.46 -7.86 15.79
CA SER A 133 -1.60 -7.49 17.20
C SER A 133 -0.29 -7.85 17.89
N LEU A 134 0.36 -6.85 18.50
CA LEU A 134 1.46 -7.06 19.45
C LEU A 134 0.91 -7.56 20.79
#